data_AF-A0A2Z5TSA3-F1
#
_entry.id   AF-A0A2Z5TSA3-F1
#
_cell.length_a   1.000
_cell.length_b   1.000
_cell.length_c   1.000
_cell.angle_alpha   90.00
_cell.angle_beta   90.00
_cell.angle_gamma   90.00
#
_symmetry.space_group_name_H-M   'P 1'
#
loop_
_entity.id
_entity.type
_entity.pdbx_description
1 polymer ?
#
loop_
_entity_poly.entity_id
_entity_poly.type
_entity_poly.pdbx_seq_one_letter_code
_entity_poly.pdbx_strand_id
1 'polypeptide(L)' 'MTFDWNGQRREFRVRSEDYAVLAEGDTGTLHFQGTRFLGFERFK' A
#
# COMPACT_ATOMS: atom_id res chain seq x y z
N MET A 1 -3.04 5.02 -5.04
CA MET A 1 -3.04 3.55 -4.90
C MET A 1 -4.07 3.17 -3.85
N THR A 2 -4.91 2.18 -4.14
CA THR A 2 -5.98 1.74 -3.21
C THR A 2 -5.55 0.45 -2.52
N PHE A 3 -5.67 0.43 -1.20
CA PHE A 3 -5.39 -0.74 -0.37
C PHE A 3 -6.65 -1.12 0.40
N ASP A 4 -6.89 -2.42 0.55
CA ASP A 4 -7.82 -2.90 1.57
C ASP A 4 -7.04 -3.07 2.88
N TRP A 5 -7.39 -2.30 3.90
CA TRP A 5 -6.74 -2.34 5.20
C TRP A 5 -7.78 -2.42 6.29
N ASN A 6 -7.74 -3.49 7.09
CA ASN A 6 -8.68 -3.75 8.17
C ASN A 6 -10.16 -3.73 7.73
N GLY A 7 -10.45 -4.24 6.52
CA GLY A 7 -11.79 -4.28 5.93
C GLY A 7 -12.29 -2.92 5.40
N GLN A 8 -11.40 -1.93 5.28
CA GLN A 8 -11.70 -0.63 4.68
C GLN A 8 -10.79 -0.35 3.49
N ARG A 9 -11.37 0.10 2.38
CA ARG A 9 -10.59 0.66 1.28
C ARG A 9 -10.02 2.01 1.65
N ARG A 10 -8.71 2.15 1.50
CA ARG A 10 -7.99 3.41 1.71
C ARG A 10 -7.16 3.75 0.49
N GLU A 11 -7.20 5.02 0.13
CA GLU A 11 -6.37 5.56 -0.95
C GLU A 11 -5.17 6.30 -0.37
N PHE A 12 -4.00 5.98 -0.90
CA PHE A 12 -2.76 6.66 -0.58
C PHE A 12 -2.14 7.28 -1.83
N ARG A 13 -1.54 8.46 -1.63
CA ARG A 13 -0.69 9.09 -2.64
C ARG A 13 0.69 8.43 -2.59
N VAL A 14 0.94 7.55 -3.55
CA VAL A 14 2.19 6.80 -3.71
C VAL A 14 3.01 7.48 -4.81
N ARG A 15 4.35 7.50 -4.69
CA ARG A 15 5.22 8.06 -5.73
C ARG A 15 5.31 7.09 -6.89
N SER A 16 5.51 7.61 -8.10
CA SER A 16 5.60 6.83 -9.34
C SER A 16 6.63 5.70 -9.28
N GLU A 17 7.76 5.94 -8.59
CA GLU A 17 8.84 4.96 -8.38
C GLU A 17 8.42 3.77 -7.51
N ASP A 18 7.52 3.99 -6.54
CA ASP A 18 7.02 2.96 -5.62
C ASP A 18 5.85 2.16 -6.22
N TYR A 19 5.29 2.58 -7.35
CA TYR A 19 4.23 1.83 -8.05
C TYR A 19 4.74 0.51 -8.63
N ALA A 20 6.02 0.45 -9.05
CA ALA A 20 6.58 -0.74 -9.71
C ALA A 20 6.61 -1.98 -8.80
N VAL A 21 6.59 -1.78 -7.48
CA VAL A 21 6.67 -2.84 -6.47
C VAL A 21 5.31 -3.21 -5.88
N LEU A 22 4.20 -2.68 -6.41
CA LEU A 22 2.85 -2.98 -5.95
C LEU A 22 2.04 -3.62 -7.08
N ALA A 23 1.77 -4.91 -6.99
CA ALA A 23 0.89 -5.62 -7.90
C ALA A 23 -0.51 -5.76 -7.28
N GLU A 24 -1.54 -5.73 -8.13
CA GLU A 24 -2.91 -6.00 -7.67
C GLU A 24 -3.00 -7.42 -7.11
N GLY A 25 -3.64 -7.55 -5.94
CA GLY A 25 -3.79 -8.83 -5.24
C GLY A 25 -2.66 -9.19 -4.27
N ASP A 26 -1.58 -8.40 -4.19
CA ASP A 26 -0.57 -8.61 -3.15
C ASP A 26 -1.16 -8.44 -1.75
N THR A 27 -0.74 -9.30 -0.82
CA THR A 27 -1.05 -9.19 0.60
C THR A 27 0.23 -9.01 1.38
N GLY A 28 0.20 -8.16 2.39
CA GLY A 28 1.41 -7.70 3.06
C GLY A 28 1.16 -6.74 4.20
N THR A 29 2.26 -6.29 4.80
CA THR A 29 2.25 -5.23 5.82
C THR A 29 2.29 -3.86 5.14
N LEU A 30 1.28 -3.03 5.40
CA LEU A 30 1.22 -1.65 4.94
C LEU A 30 1.78 -0.70 6.01
N HIS A 31 2.85 0.01 5.69
CA HIS A 31 3.46 1.02 6.56
C HIS A 31 3.00 2.41 6.15
N PHE A 32 2.33 3.14 7.04
CA PHE A 32 1.82 4.49 6.77
C PHE A 32 1.73 5.35 8.03
N GLN A 33 1.72 6.68 7.85
CA GLN A 33 1.52 7.66 8.92
C GLN A 33 0.42 8.64 8.52
N GLY A 34 -0.76 8.52 9.13
CA GLY A 34 -1.94 9.30 8.74
C GLY A 34 -2.39 8.93 7.32
N THR A 35 -2.26 9.87 6.38
CA THR A 35 -2.53 9.66 4.94
C THR A 35 -1.27 9.49 4.10
N ARG A 36 -0.08 9.51 4.73
CA ARG A 36 1.21 9.35 4.06
C ARG A 36 1.59 7.88 3.99
N PHE A 37 1.75 7.37 2.78
CA PHE A 37 2.37 6.07 2.53
C PHE A 37 3.87 6.10 2.88
N LEU A 38 4.33 5.09 3.61
CA LEU A 38 5.75 4.90 3.95
C LEU A 38 6.34 3.66 3.28
N GLY A 39 5.54 2.64 3.02
CA GLY A 39 5.99 1.43 2.33
C GLY A 39 4.98 0.29 2.39
N PHE A 40 5.25 -0.78 1.64
CA PHE A 40 4.48 -2.02 1.68
C PHE A 40 5.41 -3.21 1.55
N GLU A 41 5.27 -4.18 2.45
CA GLU A 41 6.08 -5.40 2.49
C GLU A 41 5.18 -6.60 2.18
N ARG A 42 5.39 -7.23 1.01
CA ARG A 42 4.63 -8.40 0.58
C ARG A 42 4.92 -9.59 1.50
N PHE A 43 3.88 -10.33 1.86
CA PHE A 43 4.05 -11.67 2.40
C PHE A 43 4.52 -12.60 1.28
N LYS A 44 5.41 -13.52 1.61
CA LYS A 44 6.01 -14.45 0.65
C LYS A 44 5.12 -15.65 0.39
#